data_AF-J0CTY9-F1
#
_entry.id   AF-J0CTY9-F1
#
_cell.length_a   1.000
_cell.length_b   1.000
_cell.length_c   1.000
_cell.angle_alpha   90.00
_cell.angle_beta   90.00
_cell.angle_gamma   90.00
#
_symmetry.space_group_name_H-M   'P 1'
#
loop_
_entity.id
_entity.type
_entity.pdbx_description
1 polymer ?
#
loop_
_entity_poly.entity_id
_entity_poly.type
_entity_poly.pdbx_seq_one_letter_code
_entity_poly.pdbx_strand_id
1 'polypeptide(L)' 'LVPKLHLQGHKENCRFQYSLNYTAGCGRTDGEGVERPWAHSNDTAKITRDQNPGHRKDTFDDCNGDWNYVKLVDM' A
#
# COMPACT_ATOMS: atom_id res chain seq x y z
N LEU A 1 0.56 16.01 -0.28
CA LEU A 1 1.23 15.17 0.74
C LEU A 1 1.89 14.02 0.03
N VAL A 2 3.03 13.56 0.51
CA VAL A 2 3.76 12.44 -0.09
C VAL A 2 4.09 11.44 1.03
N PRO A 3 3.87 10.12 0.81
CA PRO A 3 4.27 9.07 1.75
C PRO A 3 5.76 9.17 2.11
N LYS A 4 6.13 8.79 3.33
CA LYS A 4 7.46 9.09 3.89
C LYS A 4 8.60 8.42 3.13
N LEU A 5 8.42 7.20 2.63
CA LEU A 5 9.40 6.47 1.83
C LEU A 5 9.61 7.20 0.50
N HIS A 6 8.52 7.54 -0.16
CA HIS A 6 8.53 8.28 -1.43
C HIS A 6 9.16 9.67 -1.30
N LEU A 7 8.86 10.38 -0.22
CA LEU A 7 9.33 11.74 0.02
C LEU A 7 10.86 11.86 0.03
N GLN A 8 11.57 10.79 0.41
CA GLN A 8 13.05 10.74 0.38
C GLN A 8 13.60 10.88 -1.04
N GLY A 9 12.89 10.40 -2.05
CA GLY A 9 13.27 10.52 -3.46
C GLY A 9 13.12 11.93 -4.03
N HIS A 10 12.44 12.84 -3.32
CA HIS A 10 12.25 14.21 -3.78
C HIS A 10 13.39 15.14 -3.35
N LYS A 11 13.55 16.24 -4.10
CA LYS A 11 14.39 17.40 -3.74
C LYS A 11 14.00 17.99 -2.39
N GLU A 12 14.98 18.65 -1.75
CA GLU A 12 14.89 19.10 -0.36
C GLU A 12 13.64 19.94 -0.05
N ASN A 13 13.31 20.93 -0.89
CA ASN A 13 12.14 21.79 -0.64
C ASN A 13 10.82 21.01 -0.59
N CYS A 14 10.67 19.94 -1.39
CA CYS A 14 9.50 19.06 -1.36
C CYS A 14 9.41 18.30 -0.04
N ARG A 15 10.54 17.91 0.56
CA ARG A 15 10.60 17.18 1.83
C ARG A 15 10.00 17.97 2.98
N PHE A 16 10.07 19.30 2.94
CA PHE A 16 9.40 20.15 3.92
C PHE A 16 7.95 20.43 3.54
N GLN A 17 7.71 20.82 2.28
CA GLN A 17 6.39 21.25 1.82
C GLN A 17 5.34 20.13 1.84
N TYR A 18 5.73 18.88 1.60
CA TYR A 18 4.81 17.75 1.48
C TYR A 18 4.94 16.71 2.58
N SER A 19 5.71 17.01 3.64
CA SER A 19 5.86 16.14 4.79
C SER A 19 4.56 16.01 5.57
N LEU A 20 4.16 14.77 5.80
CA LEU A 20 3.07 14.41 6.71
C LEU A 20 3.32 14.94 8.13
N ASN A 21 4.59 15.06 8.56
CA ASN A 21 4.93 15.56 9.90
C ASN A 21 4.67 17.06 10.06
N TYR A 22 4.62 17.83 8.97
CA TYR A 22 4.37 19.28 8.99
C TYR A 22 2.94 19.63 8.56
N THR A 23 2.10 18.62 8.34
CA THR A 23 0.73 18.82 7.87
C THR A 23 -0.25 18.72 9.04
N ALA A 24 -0.99 19.81 9.26
CA ALA A 24 -2.02 19.85 10.29
C ALA A 24 -3.09 18.77 10.04
N GLY A 25 -3.43 18.03 11.08
CA GLY A 25 -4.47 16.99 11.04
C GLY A 25 -4.04 15.64 10.46
N CYS A 26 -2.81 15.46 9.98
CA CYS A 26 -2.37 14.17 9.41
C CYS A 26 -2.19 13.04 10.44
N GLY A 27 -2.19 13.33 11.74
CA GLY A 27 -1.85 12.35 12.76
C GLY A 27 -0.42 11.79 12.59
N ARG A 28 -0.07 10.78 13.40
CA ARG A 28 1.23 10.11 13.30
C ARG A 28 1.14 8.92 12.35
N THR A 29 1.36 9.17 11.07
CA THR A 29 1.35 8.14 10.01
C THR A 29 2.55 8.30 9.07
N ASP A 30 2.86 7.26 8.31
CA ASP A 30 3.81 7.29 7.21
C ASP A 30 3.16 7.39 5.82
N GLY A 31 1.84 7.17 5.74
CA GLY A 31 1.10 7.19 4.48
C GLY A 31 1.33 5.95 3.60
N GLU A 32 2.05 4.93 4.07
CA GLU A 32 2.47 3.77 3.27
C GLU A 32 1.43 2.63 3.26
N GLY A 33 0.26 2.83 3.87
CA GLY A 33 -0.76 1.78 4.05
C GLY A 33 -1.23 1.14 2.74
N VAL A 34 -1.24 1.90 1.64
CA VAL A 34 -1.62 1.39 0.31
C VAL A 34 -0.54 0.52 -0.34
N GLU A 35 0.72 0.66 0.08
CA GLU A 35 1.87 -0.03 -0.52
C GLU A 35 2.33 -1.25 0.28
N ARG A 36 2.05 -1.27 1.59
CA ARG A 36 2.26 -2.44 2.47
C ARG A 36 1.81 -3.78 1.86
N PRO A 37 0.60 -3.91 1.26
CA PRO A 37 0.16 -5.18 0.70
C PRO A 37 0.88 -5.60 -0.59
N TRP A 38 1.66 -4.73 -1.24
CA TRP A 38 2.31 -5.06 -2.53
C TRP A 38 3.24 -6.27 -2.45
N ALA A 39 3.94 -6.46 -1.33
CA ALA A 39 4.76 -7.66 -1.11
C ALA A 39 3.91 -8.94 -1.20
N HIS A 40 2.69 -8.90 -0.67
CA HIS A 40 1.77 -10.02 -0.68
C HIS A 40 1.06 -10.19 -2.02
N SER A 41 0.74 -9.10 -2.73
CA SER A 41 0.26 -9.15 -4.10
C SER A 41 1.25 -9.86 -5.03
N ASN A 42 2.56 -9.72 -4.79
CA ASN A 42 3.58 -10.46 -5.52
C ASN A 42 3.51 -11.98 -5.24
N ASP A 43 3.17 -12.39 -4.03
CA ASP A 43 2.98 -13.80 -3.71
C ASP A 43 1.68 -14.35 -4.32
N THR A 44 0.59 -13.57 -4.32
CA THR A 44 -0.64 -13.88 -5.07
C THR A 44 -0.33 -14.04 -6.57
N ALA A 45 0.49 -13.16 -7.14
CA ALA A 45 0.91 -13.28 -8.54
C ALA A 45 1.64 -14.60 -8.84
N LYS A 46 2.46 -15.10 -7.91
CA LYS A 46 3.18 -16.37 -8.06
C LYS A 46 2.23 -17.57 -8.09
N ILE A 47 1.25 -17.63 -7.17
CA ILE A 47 0.33 -18.77 -7.07
C ILE A 47 -0.76 -18.78 -8.15
N THR A 48 -1.02 -17.63 -8.79
CA THR A 48 -2.06 -17.48 -9.82
C THR A 48 -1.53 -17.59 -11.25
N ARG A 49 -0.23 -17.86 -11.44
CA ARG A 49 0.42 -17.88 -12.76
C ARG A 49 -0.22 -18.86 -13.74
N ASP A 50 -0.62 -20.02 -13.24
CA ASP A 50 -1.12 -21.14 -14.07
C ASP A 50 -2.66 -21.22 -14.05
N GLN A 51 -3.34 -20.26 -13.40
CA GLN A 51 -4.80 -20.19 -13.33
C GLN A 51 -5.38 -19.60 -14.62
N ASN A 52 -6.62 -19.99 -14.95
CA ASN A 52 -7.37 -19.35 -16.03
C ASN A 52 -7.68 -17.87 -15.69
N PRO A 53 -7.98 -17.01 -16.68
CA PRO A 53 -8.19 -15.58 -16.44
C PRO A 53 -9.34 -15.23 -15.48
N GLY A 54 -10.36 -16.09 -15.35
CA GLY A 54 -11.45 -15.91 -14.40
C GLY A 54 -10.99 -16.20 -12.98
N HIS A 55 -10.49 -17.41 -12.74
CA HIS A 55 -10.01 -17.83 -11.42
C HIS A 55 -8.88 -16.94 -10.90
N ARG A 56 -8.03 -16.43 -11.79
CA ARG A 56 -6.99 -15.47 -11.42
C ARG A 56 -7.57 -14.18 -10.86
N LYS A 57 -8.65 -13.65 -11.46
CA LYS A 57 -9.32 -12.45 -10.93
C LYS A 57 -9.95 -12.74 -9.57
N ASP A 58 -10.70 -13.84 -9.46
CA ASP A 58 -11.36 -14.23 -8.22
C ASP A 58 -10.34 -14.40 -7.08
N THR A 59 -9.21 -15.06 -7.36
CA THR A 59 -8.13 -15.24 -6.36
C THR A 59 -7.52 -13.89 -5.94
N PHE A 60 -7.34 -12.96 -6.88
CA PHE A 60 -6.84 -11.61 -6.54
C PHE A 60 -7.85 -10.82 -5.71
N ASP A 61 -9.14 -10.91 -6.03
CA ASP A 61 -10.20 -10.23 -5.29
C ASP A 61 -10.30 -10.78 -3.87
N ASP A 62 -10.20 -12.11 -3.69
CA ASP A 62 -10.18 -12.74 -2.37
C ASP A 62 -8.96 -12.30 -1.53
N CYS A 63 -7.75 -12.34 -2.10
CA CYS A 63 -6.55 -11.89 -1.42
C CYS A 63 -6.62 -10.40 -1.03
N ASN A 64 -7.12 -9.54 -1.93
CA ASN A 64 -7.28 -8.12 -1.64
C ASN A 64 -8.38 -7.87 -0.59
N GLY A 65 -9.45 -8.67 -0.61
CA GLY A 65 -10.51 -8.65 0.40
C GLY A 65 -9.98 -8.99 1.79
N ASP A 66 -9.16 -10.03 1.91
CA ASP A 66 -8.47 -10.38 3.15
C ASP A 66 -7.56 -9.24 3.63
N TRP A 67 -6.78 -8.62 2.74
CA TRP A 67 -5.96 -7.45 3.08
C TRP A 67 -6.78 -6.26 3.60
N ASN A 68 -7.98 -6.02 3.05
CA ASN A 68 -8.88 -5.00 3.56
C ASN A 68 -9.37 -5.33 4.98
N TYR A 69 -9.64 -6.60 5.26
CA TYR A 69 -10.03 -7.06 6.59
C TYR A 69 -8.87 -6.96 7.60
N VAL A 70 -7.68 -7.46 7.25
CA VAL A 70 -6.47 -7.34 8.08
C VAL A 70 -6.17 -5.89 8.41
N LYS A 71 -6.27 -4.99 7.41
CA LYS A 71 -6.15 -3.55 7.61
C LYS A 71 -7.17 -2.98 8.60
N LEU A 72 -8.37 -3.55 8.69
CA LEU A 72 -9.41 -3.07 9.61
C LEU A 72 -9.17 -3.53 11.05
N VAL A 73 -8.63 -4.74 11.25
CA VAL A 73 -8.57 -5.38 12.57
C VAL A 73 -7.19 -5.35 13.23
N ASP A 74 -6.11 -5.20 12.46
CA ASP A 74 -4.73 -5.35 12.93
C ASP A 74 -3.81 -4.16 12.53
N MET A 75 -4.36 -3.11 11.88
CA MET A 75 -3.59 -1.95 11.42
C MET A 75 -4.18 -0.60 11.85
#